data_AF-W0JBA8-F1
#
_entry.id   AF-W0JBA8-F1
#
_cell.length_a   1.000
_cell.length_b   1.000
_cell.length_c   1.000
_cell.angle_alpha   90.00
_cell.angle_beta   90.00
_cell.angle_gamma   90.00
#
_symmetry.space_group_name_H-M   'P 1'
#
loop_
_entity.id
_entity.type
_entity.pdbx_description
1 polymer ?
#
loop_
_entity_poly.entity_id
_entity_poly.type
_entity_poly.pdbx_seq_one_letter_code
_entity_poly.pdbx_strand_id
1 'polypeptide(L)' 'MPHVLERYPELSEATVEEKFAVIDELWESIRRLGEITVPDSHLAELNQRLAAVRADPSSALDPAEARRLLKR' A
#
# COMPACT_ATOMS: atom_id res chain seq x y z
N MET A 1 -18.04 4.41 -5.08
CA MET A 1 -16.66 4.87 -5.30
C MET A 1 -16.32 4.53 -6.74
N PRO A 2 -16.04 5.51 -7.61
CA PRO A 2 -15.70 5.19 -9.01
C PRO A 2 -14.45 4.31 -9.01
N HIS A 3 -14.45 3.26 -9.83
CA HIS A 3 -13.32 2.35 -9.93
C HIS A 3 -12.09 3.15 -10.38
N VAL A 4 -10.92 2.93 -9.77
CA VAL A 4 -9.69 3.68 -10.08
C VAL A 4 -9.36 3.68 -11.59
N LEU A 5 -9.76 2.63 -12.31
CA LEU A 5 -9.59 2.49 -13.76
C LEU A 5 -10.50 3.42 -14.59
N GLU A 6 -11.65 3.86 -14.06
CA GLU A 6 -12.54 4.83 -14.73
C GLU A 6 -11.91 6.22 -14.80
N ARG A 7 -10.91 6.50 -13.95
CA ARG A 7 -10.18 7.77 -13.96
C ARG A 7 -9.00 7.79 -14.94
N TYR A 8 -8.62 6.63 -15.47
CA TYR A 8 -7.47 6.47 -16.37
C TYR A 8 -7.83 5.47 -17.48
N PRO A 9 -8.66 5.88 -18.46
CA PRO A 9 -9.15 4.98 -19.50
C PRO A 9 -8.02 4.34 -20.31
N GLU A 10 -6.89 5.03 -20.49
CA GLU A 10 -5.70 4.50 -21.19
C GLU A 10 -5.08 3.31 -20.43
N LEU A 11 -5.11 3.37 -19.10
CA LEU A 11 -4.69 2.26 -18.24
C LEU A 11 -5.68 1.09 -18.28
N SER A 12 -6.95 1.31 -18.59
CA SER A 12 -7.91 0.20 -18.73
C SER A 12 -7.62 -0.60 -20.01
N GLU A 13 -7.34 0.11 -21.10
CA GLU A 13 -7.09 -0.43 -22.45
C GLU A 13 -5.69 -1.03 -22.62
N ALA A 14 -4.73 -0.63 -21.77
CA ALA A 14 -3.37 -1.17 -21.78
C ALA A 14 -3.32 -2.69 -21.54
N THR A 15 -2.34 -3.34 -22.19
CA THR A 15 -2.01 -4.75 -21.95
C THR A 15 -1.53 -4.96 -20.50
N VAL A 16 -1.52 -6.22 -20.06
CA VAL A 16 -1.02 -6.57 -18.71
C VAL A 16 0.45 -6.18 -18.55
N GLU A 17 1.26 -6.37 -19.60
CA GLU A 17 2.69 -6.04 -19.59
C GLU A 17 2.91 -4.51 -19.48
N GLU A 18 2.14 -3.71 -20.24
CA GLU A 18 2.21 -2.24 -20.14
C GLU A 18 1.77 -1.74 -18.75
N LYS A 19 0.73 -2.36 -18.16
CA LYS A 19 0.31 -2.06 -16.78
C LYS A 19 1.43 -2.34 -15.78
N PHE A 20 2.14 -3.45 -15.93
CA PHE A 20 3.30 -3.76 -15.08
C PHE A 20 4.43 -2.75 -15.26
N ALA A 21 4.76 -2.37 -16.50
CA ALA A 21 5.78 -1.37 -16.78
C ALA A 21 5.45 -0.01 -16.14
N VAL A 22 4.18 0.40 -16.15
CA VAL A 22 3.72 1.63 -15.47
C VAL A 22 3.85 1.51 -13.95
N ILE A 23 3.49 0.36 -13.37
CA ILE A 23 3.65 0.11 -11.93
C ILE A 23 5.13 0.23 -11.53
N ASP A 24 6.03 -0.38 -12.31
CA ASP A 24 7.47 -0.34 -12.05
C ASP A 24 8.00 1.10 -12.12
N GLU A 25 7.60 1.87 -13.14
CA GLU A 25 8.03 3.26 -13.27
C GLU A 25 7.48 4.15 -12.15
N LEU A 26 6.24 3.94 -11.73
CA LEU A 26 5.66 4.65 -10.58
C LEU A 26 6.41 4.30 -9.29
N TRP A 27 6.78 3.04 -9.11
CA TRP A 27 7.54 2.61 -7.93
C TRP A 27 8.95 3.20 -7.91
N GLU A 28 9.62 3.24 -9.06
CA GLU A 28 10.91 3.89 -9.20
C GLU A 28 10.81 5.41 -9.01
N SER A 29 9.72 6.04 -9.42
CA SER A 29 9.49 7.48 -9.16
C SER A 29 9.44 7.79 -7.65
N ILE A 30 8.83 6.90 -6.86
CA ILE A 30 8.78 7.01 -5.40
C ILE A 30 10.17 6.80 -4.80
N ARG A 31 10.96 5.83 -5.28
CA ARG A 31 12.35 5.65 -4.83
C ARG A 31 13.21 6.88 -5.13
N ARG A 32 13.06 7.48 -6.32
CA ARG A 32 13.84 8.66 -6.73
C ARG A 32 13.51 9.92 -5.92
N LEU A 33 12.32 10.01 -5.32
CA LEU A 33 11.97 11.10 -4.41
C LEU A 33 12.83 11.11 -3.13
N GLY A 34 13.50 10.00 -2.80
CA GLY A 34 14.51 9.92 -1.74
C GLY A 34 13.90 9.87 -0.34
N GLU A 35 13.24 10.96 0.08
CA GLU A 35 12.59 11.08 1.38
C GLU A 35 11.09 11.32 1.21
N ILE A 36 10.30 10.40 1.76
CA ILE A 36 8.85 10.55 1.85
C ILE A 36 8.56 11.20 3.19
N THR A 37 7.94 12.38 3.19
CA THR A 37 7.47 12.99 4.43
C THR A 37 6.30 12.18 4.96
N VAL A 38 6.54 11.43 6.04
CA VAL A 38 5.49 10.72 6.77
C VAL A 38 5.00 11.61 7.91
N PRO A 39 3.69 11.89 8.03
CA PRO A 39 3.16 12.65 9.15
C PRO A 39 3.50 12.00 10.50
N ASP A 40 3.88 12.79 11.49
CA ASP A 40 4.23 12.31 12.84
C ASP A 40 3.09 11.49 13.47
N SER A 41 1.84 11.83 13.17
CA SER A 41 0.66 11.09 13.63
C SER A 41 0.64 9.65 13.12
N HIS A 42 1.06 9.40 11.87
CA HIS A 42 1.13 8.06 11.31
C HIS A 42 2.26 7.25 11.94
N LEU A 43 3.41 7.89 12.20
CA LEU A 43 4.53 7.25 12.90
C LEU A 43 4.16 6.90 14.36
N ALA A 44 3.46 7.80 15.05
CA ALA A 44 2.98 7.57 16.41
C ALA A 44 2.03 6.35 16.49
N GLU A 45 1.05 6.29 15.59
CA GLU A 45 0.11 5.16 15.49
C GLU A 45 0.84 3.85 15.17
N LEU A 46 1.78 3.86 14.22
CA LEU A 46 2.58 2.68 13.88
C LEU A 46 3.37 2.18 15.10
N ASN A 47 4.04 3.10 15.81
CA ASN A 47 4.80 2.75 17.01
C ASN A 47 3.91 2.18 18.11
N GLN A 48 2.71 2.74 18.30
CA GLN A 48 1.73 2.20 19.25
C GLN A 48 1.32 0.77 18.89
N ARG A 49 0.99 0.50 17.63
CA ARG A 49 0.62 -0.85 17.16
C ARG A 49 1.76 -1.84 17.29
N LEU A 50 2.98 -1.43 16.97
CA LEU A 50 4.18 -2.26 17.15
C LEU A 50 4.42 -2.59 18.62
N ALA A 51 4.22 -1.63 19.53
CA ALA A 51 4.34 -1.88 20.96
C ALA A 51 3.29 -2.89 21.45
N ALA A 52 2.04 -2.77 20.98
CA ALA A 52 0.97 -3.72 21.31
C ALA A 52 1.29 -5.15 20.83
N VAL A 53 1.74 -5.31 19.59
CA VAL A 53 2.13 -6.62 19.02
C VAL A 53 3.36 -7.19 19.71
N ARG A 54 4.34 -6.35 20.11
CA ARG A 54 5.49 -6.82 20.89
C ARG A 54 5.10 -7.31 22.27
N ALA A 55 4.13 -6.67 22.91
CA ALA A 55 3.60 -7.08 24.21
C ALA A 55 2.75 -8.35 24.11
N ASP A 56 2.02 -8.54 23.01
CA ASP A 56 1.26 -9.74 22.71
C ASP A 56 1.42 -10.15 21.23
N PRO A 57 2.38 -11.02 20.91
CA PRO A 57 2.61 -11.46 19.53
C PRO A 57 1.43 -12.23 18.92
N SER A 58 0.54 -12.81 19.74
CA SER A 58 -0.63 -13.54 19.25
C SER A 58 -1.71 -12.61 18.67
N SER A 59 -1.65 -11.32 18.99
CA SER A 59 -2.50 -10.27 18.42
C SER A 59 -2.10 -9.87 16.99
N ALA A 60 -0.94 -10.33 16.50
CA ALA A 60 -0.50 -10.08 15.14
C ALA A 60 -1.46 -10.75 14.14
N LEU A 61 -1.92 -9.98 13.14
CA LEU A 61 -2.67 -10.56 12.04
C LEU A 61 -1.75 -11.42 11.18
N ASP A 62 -2.18 -12.66 10.93
CA ASP A 62 -1.57 -13.47 9.88
C ASP A 62 -1.74 -12.78 8.51
N PRO A 63 -0.74 -12.83 7.62
CA PRO A 63 -0.83 -12.19 6.31
C PRO A 63 -2.07 -12.59 5.48
N ALA A 64 -2.62 -13.80 5.63
CA ALA A 64 -3.84 -14.20 4.94
C ALA A 64 -5.10 -13.57 5.57
N GLU A 65 -5.11 -13.35 6.89
CA GLU A 65 -6.18 -12.62 7.58
C GLU A 65 -6.17 -11.13 7.20
N ALA A 66 -5.00 -10.50 7.21
CA ALA A 66 -4.84 -9.10 6.78
C ALA A 66 -5.34 -8.90 5.32
N ARG A 67 -5.00 -9.82 4.40
CA ARG A 67 -5.49 -9.77 3.02
C ARG A 67 -7.00 -9.99 2.90
N ARG A 68 -7.62 -10.76 3.79
CA ARG A 68 -9.09 -10.94 3.81
C ARG A 68 -9.81 -9.67 4.23
N LEU A 69 -9.27 -8.93 5.20
CA LEU A 69 -9.84 -7.65 5.65
C LEU A 69 -9.79 -6.57 4.57
N LEU A 70 -8.75 -6.55 3.72
CA LEU A 70 -8.59 -5.59 2.63
C LEU A 70 -9.47 -5.87 1.40
N LYS A 71 -10.05 -7.07 1.28
CA LYS A 71 -10.95 -7.46 0.17
C LYS A 71 -12.43 -7.15 0.42
N ARG A 72 -12.76 -6.55 1.57
CA ARG A 72 -14.09 -6.04 1.92
C ARG A 72 -14.19 -4.56 1.62
#